data_AF-A0A974AWE7-F1
#
_entry.id   AF-A0A974AWE7-F1
#
_cell.length_a   1.000
_cell.length_b   1.000
_cell.length_c   1.000
_cell.angle_alpha   90.00
_cell.angle_beta   90.00
_cell.angle_gamma   90.00
#
_symmetry.space_group_name_H-M   'P 1'
#
loop_
_entity.id
_entity.type
_entity.pdbx_description
1 polymer ?
#
loop_
_entity_poly.entity_id
_entity_poly.type
_entity_poly.pdbx_seq_one_letter_code
_entity_poly.pdbx_strand_id
1 'polypeptide(L)'
;MPNAELAARIRTEITQRPEHHDQAHWFTGDVLRPDEDLDAPAHCGTTLCVAGYAAHFTGHILLPSGIAVLPNTSKRRYIERVAHALLGLTDSDADWLFHPLRAHDEVLAALGQLADGAAAIDTDAIASHVN
;
A
#
# COMPACT_ATOMS: atom_id res chain seq x y z
N MET A 1 11.42 -8.86 8.90
CA MET A 1 12.24 -8.41 7.75
C MET A 1 11.26 -8.00 6.67
N PRO A 2 11.47 -6.85 6.03
CA PRO A 2 10.52 -6.35 5.05
C PRO A 2 10.35 -7.25 3.82
N ASN A 3 9.17 -7.22 3.24
CA ASN A 3 8.84 -7.94 2.01
C ASN A 3 9.20 -7.10 0.79
N ALA A 4 10.44 -7.23 0.34
CA ALA A 4 11.01 -6.46 -0.77
C ALA A 4 10.23 -6.64 -2.09
N GLU A 5 9.78 -7.87 -2.41
CA GLU A 5 9.05 -8.15 -3.64
C GLU A 5 7.69 -7.42 -3.66
N LEU A 6 6.95 -7.48 -2.54
CA LEU A 6 5.69 -6.77 -2.43
C LEU A 6 5.89 -5.25 -2.50
N ALA A 7 6.92 -4.71 -1.84
CA ALA A 7 7.24 -3.29 -1.91
C ALA A 7 7.58 -2.85 -3.35
N ALA A 8 8.38 -3.63 -4.08
CA ALA A 8 8.72 -3.38 -5.48
C ALA A 8 7.49 -3.38 -6.40
N ARG A 9 6.57 -4.33 -6.18
CA ARG A 9 5.32 -4.42 -6.94
C ARG A 9 4.43 -3.19 -6.69
N ILE A 10 4.24 -2.80 -5.43
CA ILE A 10 3.45 -1.60 -5.09
C ILE A 10 4.09 -0.34 -5.68
N ARG A 11 5.41 -0.20 -5.57
CA ARG A 11 6.15 0.92 -6.17
C ARG A 11 5.93 1.02 -7.67
N THR A 12 5.99 -0.12 -8.37
CA THR A 12 5.78 -0.19 -9.82
C THR A 12 4.39 0.32 -10.19
N GLU A 13 3.37 -0.11 -9.46
CA GLU A 13 1.97 0.25 -9.70
C GLU A 13 1.72 1.74 -9.47
N ILE A 14 2.19 2.29 -8.35
CA ILE A 14 2.10 3.73 -8.07
C ILE A 14 2.86 4.55 -9.14
N THR A 15 4.02 4.07 -9.58
CA THR A 15 4.82 4.75 -10.62
C THR A 15 4.14 4.73 -11.99
N GLN A 16 3.51 3.61 -12.35
CA GLN A 16 2.85 3.44 -13.66
C GLN A 16 1.46 4.04 -13.72
N ARG A 17 0.79 4.16 -12.57
CA ARG A 17 -0.59 4.63 -12.42
C ARG A 17 -0.69 5.64 -11.25
N PRO A 18 0.00 6.79 -11.33
CA PRO A 18 0.02 7.76 -10.23
C PRO A 18 -1.38 8.27 -9.87
N GLU A 19 -2.33 8.29 -10.81
CA GLU A 19 -3.72 8.66 -10.60
C GLU A 19 -4.50 7.67 -9.74
N HIS A 20 -4.06 6.41 -9.64
CA HIS A 20 -4.64 5.41 -8.74
C HIS A 20 -4.01 5.45 -7.35
N HIS A 21 -3.02 6.31 -7.10
CA HIS A 21 -2.42 6.44 -5.77
C HIS A 21 -3.04 7.57 -4.97
N ASP A 22 -3.50 7.25 -3.76
CA ASP A 22 -3.96 8.26 -2.80
C ASP A 22 -3.65 7.79 -1.38
N GLN A 23 -2.66 8.44 -0.74
CA GLN A 23 -2.25 8.08 0.61
C GLN A 23 -3.26 8.52 1.68
N ALA A 24 -4.16 9.48 1.38
CA ALA A 24 -5.16 9.97 2.33
C ALA A 24 -6.32 9.00 2.51
N HIS A 25 -6.50 8.06 1.57
CA HIS A 25 -7.59 7.11 1.58
C HIS A 25 -7.08 5.67 1.51
N TRP A 26 -7.56 4.83 2.42
CA TRP A 26 -7.20 3.40 2.41
C TRP A 26 -7.62 2.71 1.11
N PHE A 27 -8.74 3.16 0.54
CA PHE A 27 -9.32 2.72 -0.73
C PHE A 27 -10.53 3.62 -1.06
N THR A 28 -10.64 4.10 -2.29
CA THR A 28 -11.84 4.81 -2.78
C THR A 28 -12.58 3.94 -3.81
N GLY A 29 -13.80 3.53 -3.49
CA GLY A 29 -14.62 2.68 -4.35
C GLY A 29 -15.52 1.69 -3.60
N ASP A 30 -16.16 0.81 -4.37
CA ASP A 30 -16.94 -0.33 -3.89
C ASP A 30 -16.04 -1.53 -3.57
N VAL A 31 -16.60 -2.66 -3.12
CA VAL A 31 -15.77 -3.86 -2.82
C VAL A 31 -14.83 -4.21 -3.98
N LEU A 32 -13.53 -4.32 -3.69
CA LEU A 32 -12.50 -4.74 -4.64
C LEU A 32 -11.99 -6.14 -4.28
N ARG A 33 -12.12 -7.10 -5.18
CA ARG A 33 -11.63 -8.47 -5.03
C ARG A 33 -10.21 -8.60 -5.57
N PRO A 34 -9.44 -9.62 -5.12
CA PRO A 34 -8.05 -9.78 -5.54
C PRO A 34 -7.86 -10.14 -7.01
N ASP A 35 -8.86 -10.74 -7.63
CA ASP A 35 -8.88 -11.18 -9.03
C ASP A 35 -9.45 -10.14 -9.99
N GLU A 36 -9.98 -9.04 -9.46
CA GLU A 36 -10.51 -7.94 -10.25
C GLU A 36 -9.35 -7.09 -10.82
N ASP A 37 -9.48 -6.75 -12.11
CA ASP A 37 -8.55 -5.87 -12.81
C ASP A 37 -8.79 -4.43 -12.36
N LEU A 38 -7.74 -3.75 -11.90
CA LEU A 38 -7.80 -2.34 -11.49
C LEU A 38 -8.19 -1.41 -12.65
N ASP A 39 -7.96 -1.82 -13.90
CA ASP A 39 -8.36 -1.06 -15.09
C ASP A 39 -9.78 -1.38 -15.58
N ALA A 40 -10.48 -2.32 -14.93
CA ALA A 40 -11.85 -2.66 -15.33
C ALA A 40 -12.76 -1.42 -15.23
N PRO A 41 -13.77 -1.27 -16.10
CA PRO A 41 -14.66 -0.11 -16.08
C PRO A 41 -15.32 0.16 -14.72
N ALA A 42 -15.53 -0.88 -13.90
CA ALA A 42 -16.09 -0.76 -12.55
C ALA A 42 -15.12 -0.16 -11.52
N HIS A 43 -13.80 -0.17 -11.79
CA HIS A 43 -12.74 0.33 -10.92
C HIS A 43 -11.97 1.50 -11.54
N CYS A 44 -12.38 1.96 -12.73
CA CYS A 44 -11.78 3.14 -13.36
C CYS A 44 -11.88 4.35 -12.42
N GLY A 45 -10.74 4.92 -12.02
CA GLY A 45 -10.65 6.03 -11.08
C GLY A 45 -10.66 5.64 -9.59
N THR A 46 -10.56 4.34 -9.28
CA THR A 46 -10.31 3.86 -7.92
C THR A 46 -8.91 4.27 -7.48
N THR A 47 -8.81 4.87 -6.29
CA THR A 47 -7.54 5.21 -5.66
C THR A 47 -7.23 4.30 -4.47
N LEU A 48 -5.94 3.99 -4.29
CA LEU A 48 -5.39 3.12 -3.27
C LEU A 48 -4.13 3.75 -2.66
N CYS A 49 -4.04 3.77 -1.33
CA CYS A 49 -2.78 3.97 -0.63
C CYS A 49 -1.89 2.71 -0.71
N VAL A 50 -0.65 2.80 -0.20
CA VAL A 50 0.26 1.63 -0.09
C VAL A 50 -0.39 0.43 0.58
N ALA A 51 -1.14 0.64 1.66
CA ALA A 51 -1.74 -0.47 2.39
C ALA A 51 -2.89 -1.13 1.63
N GLY A 52 -3.67 -0.37 0.87
CA GLY A 52 -4.70 -0.88 -0.03
C GLY A 52 -4.09 -1.79 -1.09
N TYR A 53 -3.04 -1.34 -1.76
CA TYR A 53 -2.29 -2.17 -2.72
C TYR A 53 -1.72 -3.44 -2.08
N ALA A 54 -1.10 -3.33 -0.90
CA ALA A 54 -0.53 -4.48 -0.19
C ALA A 54 -1.58 -5.55 0.11
N ALA A 55 -2.75 -5.14 0.61
CA ALA A 55 -3.85 -6.05 0.90
C ALA A 55 -4.40 -6.69 -0.38
N HIS A 56 -4.66 -5.91 -1.44
CA HIS A 56 -5.17 -6.42 -2.71
C HIS A 56 -4.21 -7.43 -3.36
N PHE A 57 -2.91 -7.11 -3.51
CA PHE A 57 -1.94 -8.00 -4.16
C PHE A 57 -1.64 -9.29 -3.40
N THR A 58 -2.04 -9.39 -2.14
CA THR A 58 -1.84 -10.58 -1.31
C THR A 58 -3.12 -11.40 -1.15
N GLY A 59 -4.15 -11.14 -1.96
CA GLY A 59 -5.34 -11.96 -1.99
C GLY A 59 -6.46 -11.49 -1.07
N HIS A 60 -6.42 -10.27 -0.54
CA HIS A 60 -7.51 -9.75 0.30
C HIS A 60 -8.58 -9.03 -0.52
N ILE A 61 -9.84 -9.27 -0.15
CA ILE A 61 -10.97 -8.46 -0.59
C ILE A 61 -10.95 -7.17 0.23
N LEU A 62 -10.95 -6.02 -0.44
CA LEU A 62 -11.09 -4.72 0.21
C LEU A 62 -12.57 -4.35 0.26
N LEU A 63 -13.05 -4.04 1.46
CA LEU A 63 -14.38 -3.52 1.66
C LEU A 63 -14.32 -1.99 1.79
N PRO A 64 -15.42 -1.29 1.43
CA PRO A 64 -15.61 0.09 1.85
C PRO A 64 -15.36 0.21 3.37
N SER A 65 -14.77 1.32 3.83
CA SER A 65 -14.31 1.61 5.21
C SER A 65 -12.90 1.13 5.61
N GLY A 66 -12.06 0.69 4.66
CA GLY A 66 -10.67 0.37 4.96
C GLY A 66 -10.47 -0.97 5.67
N ILE A 67 -11.35 -1.94 5.37
CA ILE A 67 -11.29 -3.30 5.92
C ILE A 67 -10.83 -4.28 4.85
N ALA A 68 -9.85 -5.11 5.18
CA ALA A 68 -9.40 -6.24 4.37
C ALA A 68 -9.97 -7.56 4.92
N VAL A 69 -10.38 -8.43 4.00
CA VAL A 69 -10.92 -9.76 4.30
C VAL A 69 -10.17 -10.80 3.49
N LEU A 70 -9.67 -11.84 4.15
CA LEU A 70 -9.09 -12.99 3.45
C LEU A 70 -10.22 -13.92 2.97
N PRO A 71 -10.34 -14.22 1.66
CA PRO A 71 -11.39 -15.09 1.12
C PRO A 71 -11.51 -16.42 1.86
N ASN A 72 -12.73 -16.93 1.96
CA ASN A 72 -13.05 -18.19 2.64
C ASN A 72 -12.68 -18.23 4.14
N THR A 73 -12.49 -17.05 4.76
CA THR A 73 -12.28 -16.93 6.19
C THR A 73 -13.22 -15.90 6.81
N SER A 74 -13.41 -15.98 8.12
CA SER A 74 -14.08 -14.94 8.91
C SER A 74 -13.12 -13.80 9.35
N LYS A 75 -11.85 -13.84 8.93
CA LYS A 75 -10.83 -12.89 9.37
C LYS A 75 -11.02 -11.56 8.65
N ARG A 76 -11.44 -10.55 9.40
CA ARG A 76 -11.53 -9.14 8.97
C ARG A 76 -10.58 -8.30 9.80
N ARG A 77 -9.82 -7.42 9.16
CA ARG A 77 -8.86 -6.54 9.83
C ARG A 77 -8.79 -5.19 9.09
N TYR A 78 -8.38 -4.15 9.80
CA TYR A 78 -8.03 -2.88 9.17
C TYR A 78 -6.88 -3.09 8.18
N ILE A 79 -6.99 -2.46 7.01
CA ILE A 79 -6.04 -2.60 5.90
C ILE A 79 -4.62 -2.23 6.35
N GLU A 80 -4.45 -1.18 7.15
CA GLU A 80 -3.16 -0.75 7.71
C GLU A 80 -2.42 -1.88 8.46
N ARG A 81 -3.15 -2.65 9.29
CA ARG A 81 -2.57 -3.73 10.11
C ARG A 81 -2.26 -4.95 9.27
N VAL A 82 -3.05 -5.19 8.23
CA VAL A 82 -2.79 -6.24 7.25
C VAL A 82 -1.53 -5.89 6.46
N ALA A 83 -1.45 -4.69 5.91
CA ALA A 83 -0.30 -4.22 5.15
C ALA A 83 0.98 -4.18 5.98
N HIS A 84 0.94 -3.69 7.23
CA HIS A 84 2.07 -3.72 8.14
C HIS A 84 2.64 -5.14 8.24
N ALA A 85 1.79 -6.13 8.55
CA ALA A 85 2.23 -7.52 8.67
C ALA A 85 2.75 -8.10 7.35
N LEU A 86 2.10 -7.81 6.22
CA LEU A 86 2.47 -8.34 4.90
C LEU A 86 3.76 -7.75 4.35
N LEU A 87 3.99 -6.45 4.60
CA LEU A 87 5.21 -5.74 4.24
C LEU A 87 6.34 -6.00 5.24
N GLY A 88 6.07 -6.62 6.39
CA GLY A 88 7.08 -6.97 7.39
C GLY A 88 7.77 -5.76 8.01
N LEU A 89 7.03 -4.66 8.15
CA LEU A 89 7.51 -3.38 8.68
C LEU A 89 7.66 -3.44 10.20
N THR A 90 8.36 -2.46 10.76
CA THR A 90 8.26 -2.12 12.19
C THR A 90 7.03 -1.24 12.43
N ASP A 91 6.60 -1.09 13.69
CA ASP A 91 5.52 -0.16 14.05
C ASP A 91 5.84 1.27 13.56
N SER A 92 7.07 1.76 13.78
CA SER A 92 7.51 3.09 13.36
C SER A 92 7.50 3.28 11.84
N ASP A 93 7.99 2.28 11.09
CA ASP A 93 7.99 2.31 9.63
C ASP A 93 6.56 2.30 9.07
N ALA A 94 5.67 1.50 9.68
CA ALA A 94 4.26 1.43 9.29
C ALA A 94 3.54 2.76 9.58
N ASP A 95 3.74 3.34 10.77
CA ASP A 95 3.17 4.63 11.15
C ASP A 95 3.63 5.75 10.20
N TRP A 96 4.91 5.74 9.81
CA TRP A 96 5.43 6.73 8.87
C TRP A 96 4.92 6.51 7.44
N LEU A 97 5.03 5.28 6.91
CA LEU A 97 4.70 4.96 5.52
C LEU A 97 3.21 5.11 5.22
N PHE A 98 2.36 4.77 6.19
CA PHE A 98 0.92 4.85 5.99
C PHE A 98 0.31 6.20 6.38
N HIS A 99 1.13 7.16 6.82
CA HIS A 99 0.62 8.46 7.23
C HIS A 99 -0.06 9.20 6.05
N PRO A 100 -1.29 9.72 6.21
CA PRO A 100 -2.09 10.26 5.11
C PRO A 100 -1.50 11.50 4.44
N LEU A 101 -0.57 12.17 5.11
CA LEU A 101 0.13 13.37 4.60
C LEU A 101 1.49 13.07 3.96
N ARG A 102 1.87 11.81 3.71
CA ARG A 102 3.10 11.52 2.97
C ARG A 102 2.95 11.96 1.52
N ALA A 103 3.94 12.67 1.00
CA ALA A 103 3.99 13.04 -0.40
C ALA A 103 4.27 11.79 -1.26
N HIS A 104 3.78 11.82 -2.50
CA HIS A 104 3.96 10.73 -3.47
C HIS A 104 5.44 10.30 -3.61
N ASP A 105 6.35 11.26 -3.74
CA ASP A 105 7.78 10.97 -3.94
C ASP A 105 8.44 10.40 -2.68
N GLU A 106 7.99 10.82 -1.49
CA GLU A 106 8.43 10.23 -0.22
C GLU A 106 8.01 8.75 -0.13
N VAL A 107 6.77 8.45 -0.52
CA VAL A 107 6.24 7.08 -0.55
C VAL A 107 7.02 6.22 -1.54
N LEU A 108 7.28 6.72 -2.76
CA LEU A 108 8.06 5.99 -3.76
C LEU A 108 9.50 5.75 -3.31
N ALA A 109 10.13 6.71 -2.63
CA ALA A 109 11.47 6.57 -2.09
C ALA A 109 11.52 5.50 -0.98
N ALA A 110 10.56 5.52 -0.05
CA ALA A 110 10.47 4.51 1.00
C ALA A 110 10.23 3.11 0.43
N LEU A 111 9.29 2.96 -0.51
CA LEU A 111 9.08 1.68 -1.20
C LEU A 111 10.32 1.24 -1.99
N GLY A 112 11.11 2.18 -2.51
CA GLY A 112 12.41 1.92 -3.12
C GLY A 112 13.39 1.29 -2.14
N GLN A 113 13.60 1.90 -0.97
CA GLN A 113 14.46 1.34 0.08
C GLN A 113 14.03 -0.07 0.48
N LEU A 114 12.72 -0.29 0.69
CA LEU A 114 12.17 -1.60 1.05
C LEU A 114 12.35 -2.63 -0.08
N ALA A 115 12.12 -2.22 -1.33
CA ALA A 115 12.33 -3.06 -2.52
C ALA A 115 13.81 -3.47 -2.70
N ASP A 116 14.74 -2.60 -2.31
CA ASP A 116 16.17 -2.86 -2.33
C ASP A 116 16.64 -3.71 -1.12
N GLY A 117 15.71 -4.13 -0.25
CA GLY A 117 15.98 -5.02 0.87
C GLY A 117 16.42 -4.32 2.15
N ALA A 118 16.20 -3.00 2.28
CA ALA A 118 16.46 -2.29 3.53
C ALA A 118 15.66 -2.93 4.68
N ALA A 119 16.29 -3.00 5.86
CA ALA A 119 15.66 -3.60 7.04
C ALA A 119 14.62 -2.66 7.71
N ALA A 120 14.70 -1.36 7.44
CA ALA A 120 13.83 -0.29 7.94
C ALA A 120 13.87 0.90 6.96
N ILE A 121 12.93 1.85 7.09
CA ILE A 121 12.88 3.06 6.26
C ILE A 121 13.81 4.13 6.86
N ASP A 122 14.73 4.64 6.06
CA ASP A 122 15.57 5.79 6.43
C ASP A 122 14.84 7.08 6.04
N THR A 123 14.08 7.62 6.99
CA THR A 123 13.23 8.80 6.76
C THR A 123 14.03 10.09 6.60
N ASP A 124 15.23 10.16 7.20
CA ASP A 124 16.11 11.33 7.09
C ASP A 124 16.73 11.41 5.69
N ALA A 125 17.13 10.27 5.13
CA ALA A 125 17.60 10.19 3.75
C ALA A 125 16.51 10.61 2.75
N ILE A 126 15.25 10.23 2.99
CA ILE A 126 14.11 10.62 2.14
C ILE A 126 13.86 12.13 2.22
N ALA A 127 13.79 12.70 3.43
CA ALA A 127 13.54 14.14 3.61
C ALA A 127 14.63 15.02 2.96
N SER A 128 15.85 14.51 2.84
CA SER A 128 16.98 15.19 2.20
C SER A 128 16.94 15.16 0.67
N HIS A 129 16.16 14.26 0.06
CA HIS A 129 16.04 14.12 -1.40
C HIS A 129 14.85 14.86 -2.03
N VAL A 130 13.87 15.27 -1.22
CA VAL A 130 12.62 15.90 -1.67
C VAL A 130 12.62 17.43 -1.47
N ASN A 131 13.68 17.99 -0.86
CA ASN A 131 13.95 19.43 -0.78
C ASN A 131 14.86 19.91 -1.90
#